data_AF-A0A836SS38-F1
#
_entry.id   AF-A0A836SS38-F1
#
_cell.length_a   1.000
_cell.length_b   1.000
_cell.length_c   1.000
_cell.angle_alpha   90.00
_cell.angle_beta   90.00
_cell.angle_gamma   90.00
#
_symmetry.space_group_name_H-M   'P 1'
#
loop_
_entity.id
_entity.type
_entity.pdbx_description
1 polymer ?
#
loop_
_entity_poly.entity_id
_entity_poly.type
_entity_poly.pdbx_seq_one_letter_code
_entity_poly.pdbx_strand_id
1 'polypeptide(L)'
;MLKEANAVEGGKPAAAIGGQGLTPGFTLVELLVALAILSAALTVIMATFVTAVNAWRRGSAFLEELHHGEIVMNQLVTALRSAAYFTTHPSKYGMRFTDDSGRYPADSVSWVCSGEAFLPPDSPLAGGLHRLLLEIGTDDRGEPVMKAWAYPPLMDEEGLYPESWTVSDQVRGLNLRFYDPEDQIWEEDWEDTNSLPRLVEVSLYLDPLEEYGEPVVLKRLVEIPLAPELGETVLPTGRRGATGTGADGRAGSAAGEPLTTERSGRTTIIRR
;
A
#
# COMPACT_ATOMS: atom_id res chain seq x y z
N MET A 1 45.31 33.58 95.64
CA MET A 1 44.51 32.60 96.42
C MET A 1 45.07 31.22 96.12
N LEU A 2 45.93 30.70 97.00
CA LEU A 2 45.61 29.64 97.98
C LEU A 2 45.22 28.33 97.27
N LYS A 3 46.13 27.35 97.14
CA LYS A 3 46.42 26.26 98.12
C LYS A 3 45.21 25.34 98.29
N GLU A 4 45.30 24.02 98.32
CA GLU A 4 46.38 23.02 98.22
C GLU A 4 45.69 21.64 98.35
N ALA A 5 46.44 20.59 98.03
CA ALA A 5 46.49 19.31 98.75
C ALA A 5 45.86 18.05 98.10
N ASN A 6 46.77 17.07 98.02
CA ASN A 6 46.64 15.65 98.31
C ASN A 6 45.91 14.75 97.30
N ALA A 7 46.29 13.50 97.09
CA ALA A 7 47.48 12.68 97.37
C ALA A 7 47.09 11.25 96.89
N VAL A 8 48.08 10.33 96.91
CA VAL A 8 47.94 8.88 97.16
C VAL A 8 47.89 7.90 95.96
N GLU A 9 49.00 7.14 95.91
CA GLU A 9 49.20 5.70 95.65
C GLU A 9 48.68 4.97 94.41
N GLY A 10 49.60 4.15 93.86
CA GLY A 10 49.38 2.69 93.92
C GLY A 10 49.31 1.95 92.57
N GLY A 11 50.21 0.98 92.38
CA GLY A 11 49.92 -0.23 91.59
C GLY A 11 50.54 -0.35 90.18
N LYS A 12 51.53 -1.24 90.07
CA LYS A 12 52.07 -1.90 88.84
C LYS A 12 50.95 -2.49 87.94
N PRO A 13 51.14 -2.68 86.61
CA PRO A 13 51.79 -3.92 86.14
C PRO A 13 52.65 -3.85 84.87
N ALA A 14 53.37 -4.95 84.69
CA ALA A 14 54.15 -5.39 83.55
C ALA A 14 53.52 -5.05 82.18
N ALA A 15 54.33 -4.49 81.28
CA ALA A 15 54.02 -4.47 79.86
C ALA A 15 54.10 -5.91 79.31
N ALA A 16 52.93 -6.52 79.16
CA ALA A 16 52.76 -7.78 78.47
C ALA A 16 53.15 -7.63 76.99
N ILE A 17 53.96 -8.57 76.51
CA ILE A 17 54.16 -8.86 75.09
C ILE A 17 52.80 -9.33 74.54
N GLY A 18 52.27 -8.66 73.52
CA GLY A 18 50.95 -8.98 72.98
C GLY A 18 50.80 -8.59 71.53
N GLY A 19 51.22 -9.48 70.63
CA GLY A 19 50.67 -9.65 69.29
C GLY A 19 50.76 -8.47 68.34
N GLN A 20 51.86 -8.38 67.58
CA GLN A 20 51.74 -7.87 66.21
C GLN A 20 50.78 -8.81 65.48
N GLY A 21 49.52 -8.40 65.36
CA GLY A 21 48.55 -9.07 64.50
C GLY A 21 49.08 -9.04 63.08
N LEU A 22 49.58 -10.17 62.61
CA LEU A 22 49.86 -10.38 61.19
C LEU A 22 48.56 -10.13 60.44
N THR A 23 48.51 -9.10 59.60
CA THR A 23 47.40 -8.90 58.67
C THR A 23 47.29 -10.16 57.82
N PRO A 24 46.18 -10.90 57.86
CA PRO A 24 46.05 -12.10 57.04
C PRO A 24 46.11 -11.70 55.56
N GLY A 25 47.05 -12.30 54.82
CA GLY A 25 47.14 -12.13 53.38
C GLY A 25 45.99 -12.84 52.67
N PHE A 26 45.56 -12.30 51.53
CA PHE A 26 44.55 -12.92 50.67
C PHE A 26 44.97 -14.34 50.28
N THR A 27 44.04 -15.29 50.38
CA THR A 27 44.34 -16.66 49.96
C THR A 27 44.21 -16.81 48.44
N LEU A 28 45.00 -17.71 47.85
CA LEU A 28 44.93 -18.01 46.41
C LEU A 28 43.50 -18.42 45.99
N VAL A 29 42.80 -19.17 46.85
CA VAL A 29 41.42 -19.61 46.62
C VAL A 29 40.46 -18.43 46.53
N GLU A 30 40.63 -17.42 47.38
CA GLU A 30 39.78 -16.24 47.41
C GLU A 30 39.92 -15.40 46.14
N LEU A 31 41.15 -15.28 45.62
CA LEU A 31 41.40 -14.60 44.33
C LEU A 31 40.82 -15.39 43.14
N LEU A 32 40.91 -16.73 43.17
CA LEU A 32 40.30 -17.59 42.14
C LEU A 32 38.77 -17.48 42.15
N VAL A 33 38.15 -17.49 43.32
CA VAL A 33 36.69 -17.35 43.47
C VAL A 33 36.26 -15.94 43.06
N ALA A 34 36.97 -14.89 43.46
CA ALA A 34 36.68 -13.53 43.04
C ALA A 34 36.74 -13.38 41.51
N LEU A 35 37.77 -13.95 40.87
CA LEU A 35 37.91 -13.94 39.41
C LEU A 35 36.79 -14.74 38.73
N ALA A 36 36.38 -15.88 39.30
CA ALA A 36 35.29 -16.69 38.78
C ALA A 36 33.93 -15.98 38.86
N ILE A 37 33.66 -15.28 39.97
CA ILE A 37 32.42 -14.49 40.12
C ILE A 37 32.45 -13.28 39.17
N LEU A 38 33.60 -12.59 39.07
CA LEU A 38 33.77 -11.45 38.17
C LEU A 38 33.56 -11.86 36.72
N SER A 39 34.15 -12.96 36.28
CA SER A 39 33.99 -13.45 34.91
C SER A 39 32.54 -13.84 34.63
N ALA A 40 31.88 -14.55 35.54
CA ALA A 40 30.47 -14.89 35.42
C ALA A 40 29.58 -13.63 35.33
N ALA A 41 29.83 -12.62 36.15
CA ALA A 41 29.10 -11.35 36.11
C ALA A 41 29.31 -10.61 34.77
N LEU A 42 30.56 -10.52 34.29
CA LEU A 42 30.86 -9.93 32.99
C LEU A 42 30.17 -10.69 31.85
N THR A 43 30.12 -12.02 31.92
CA THR A 43 29.41 -12.84 30.91
C THR A 43 27.92 -12.50 30.87
N VAL A 44 27.25 -12.37 32.01
CA VAL A 44 25.82 -12.01 32.06
C VAL A 44 25.58 -10.60 31.52
N ILE A 45 26.44 -9.64 31.86
CA ILE A 45 26.36 -8.26 31.35
C ILE A 45 26.54 -8.25 29.83
N MET A 46 27.57 -8.93 29.33
CA MET A 46 27.86 -9.00 27.89
C MET A 46 26.73 -9.70 27.13
N ALA A 47 26.18 -10.79 27.68
CA ALA A 47 25.03 -11.47 27.08
C ALA A 47 23.81 -10.55 26.97
N THR A 48 23.50 -9.79 28.03
CA THR A 48 22.39 -8.82 28.03
C THR A 48 22.61 -7.72 27.00
N PHE A 49 23.83 -7.18 26.93
CA PHE A 49 24.19 -6.15 25.97
C PHE A 49 24.07 -6.64 24.52
N VAL A 50 24.61 -7.82 24.21
CA VAL A 50 24.51 -8.43 22.88
C VAL A 50 23.06 -8.67 22.49
N THR A 51 22.23 -9.19 23.40
CA THR A 51 20.79 -9.36 23.16
C THR A 51 20.10 -8.03 22.86
N ALA A 52 20.41 -6.98 23.63
CA ALA A 52 19.83 -5.65 23.41
C ALA A 52 20.25 -5.06 22.05
N VAL A 53 21.52 -5.16 21.67
CA VAL A 53 22.02 -4.69 20.38
C VAL A 53 21.39 -5.46 19.22
N ASN A 54 21.25 -6.78 19.34
CA ASN A 54 20.63 -7.62 18.31
C ASN A 54 19.14 -7.31 18.17
N ALA A 55 18.43 -7.04 19.27
CA ALA A 55 17.04 -6.60 19.23
C ALA A 55 16.91 -5.24 18.54
N TRP A 56 17.78 -4.27 18.88
CA TRP A 56 17.79 -2.96 18.24
C TRP A 56 18.01 -3.04 16.73
N ARG A 57 19.04 -3.80 16.30
CA ARG A 57 19.35 -3.97 14.86
C ARG A 57 18.18 -4.57 14.08
N ARG A 58 17.54 -5.62 14.62
CA ARG A 58 16.35 -6.22 14.00
C ARG A 58 15.19 -5.23 13.92
N GLY A 59 14.95 -4.48 15.00
CA GLY A 59 13.92 -3.45 15.01
C GLY A 59 14.18 -2.33 13.99
N SER A 60 15.42 -1.88 13.85
CA SER A 60 15.78 -0.86 12.86
C SER A 60 15.59 -1.34 11.41
N ALA A 61 15.98 -2.58 11.10
CA ALA A 61 15.78 -3.15 9.76
C ALA A 61 14.29 -3.21 9.40
N PHE A 62 13.46 -3.73 10.32
CA PHE A 62 12.02 -3.80 10.13
C PHE A 62 11.34 -2.43 9.96
N LEU A 63 11.78 -1.43 10.74
CA LEU A 63 11.28 -0.06 10.57
C LEU A 63 11.63 0.52 9.20
N GLU A 64 12.81 0.22 8.67
CA GLU A 64 13.19 0.65 7.34
C GLU A 64 12.28 0.03 6.27
N GLU A 65 11.98 -1.26 6.36
CA GLU A 65 11.04 -1.95 5.46
C GLU A 65 9.63 -1.33 5.50
N LEU A 66 9.11 -1.06 6.70
CA LEU A 66 7.84 -0.35 6.90
C LEU A 66 7.85 1.06 6.29
N HIS A 67 8.94 1.81 6.48
CA HIS A 67 9.08 3.15 5.92
C HIS A 67 9.02 3.14 4.39
N HIS A 68 9.67 2.18 3.74
CA HIS A 68 9.57 2.00 2.30
C HIS A 68 8.13 1.68 1.87
N GLY A 69 7.44 0.78 2.57
CA GLY A 69 6.03 0.50 2.32
C GLY A 69 5.13 1.75 2.44
N GLU A 70 5.37 2.59 3.44
CA GLU A 70 4.64 3.85 3.62
C GLU A 70 4.92 4.87 2.51
N ILE A 71 6.15 4.94 2.01
CA ILE A 71 6.48 5.80 0.85
C ILE A 71 5.69 5.36 -0.37
N VAL A 72 5.68 4.06 -0.68
CA VAL A 72 4.92 3.49 -1.80
C VAL A 72 3.43 3.74 -1.63
N MET A 73 2.89 3.48 -0.44
CA MET A 73 1.50 3.75 -0.10
C MET A 73 1.13 5.23 -0.31
N ASN A 74 2.00 6.16 0.10
CA ASN A 74 1.73 7.59 -0.09
C ASN A 74 1.79 8.00 -1.57
N GLN A 75 2.67 7.41 -2.38
CA GLN A 75 2.66 7.61 -3.83
C GLN A 75 1.36 7.07 -4.46
N LEU A 76 0.90 5.90 -4.01
CA LEU A 76 -0.36 5.30 -4.45
C LEU A 76 -1.57 6.17 -4.15
N VAL A 77 -1.69 6.64 -2.90
CA VAL A 77 -2.72 7.58 -2.50
C VAL A 77 -2.65 8.87 -3.31
N THR A 78 -1.44 9.37 -3.60
CA THR A 78 -1.25 10.58 -4.40
C THR A 78 -1.72 10.38 -5.83
N ALA A 79 -1.33 9.27 -6.48
CA ALA A 79 -1.70 8.93 -7.84
C ALA A 79 -3.22 8.66 -7.99
N LEU A 80 -3.85 8.01 -7.01
CA LEU A 80 -5.30 7.78 -6.99
C LEU A 80 -6.07 9.09 -6.81
N ARG A 81 -5.61 9.99 -5.93
CA ARG A 81 -6.24 11.31 -5.75
C ARG A 81 -6.04 12.24 -6.94
N SER A 82 -5.00 12.02 -7.73
CA SER A 82 -4.74 12.78 -8.96
C SER A 82 -5.30 12.10 -10.21
N ALA A 83 -6.17 11.09 -10.05
CA ALA A 83 -6.85 10.43 -11.15
C ALA A 83 -7.62 11.46 -11.99
N ALA A 84 -7.55 11.30 -13.31
CA ALA A 84 -8.16 12.19 -14.28
C ALA A 84 -9.17 11.40 -15.12
N TYR A 85 -10.39 11.94 -15.22
CA TYR A 85 -11.48 11.30 -15.95
C TYR A 85 -12.20 12.31 -16.85
N PHE A 86 -12.46 11.89 -18.10
CA PHE A 86 -13.21 12.68 -19.07
C PHE A 86 -14.31 11.83 -19.70
N THR A 87 -15.55 12.33 -19.59
CA THR A 87 -16.75 11.67 -20.14
C THR A 87 -16.80 11.64 -21.67
N THR A 88 -15.89 12.33 -22.35
CA THR A 88 -15.80 12.32 -23.83
C THR A 88 -15.28 10.98 -24.36
N HIS A 89 -14.40 10.31 -23.61
CA HIS A 89 -13.81 9.02 -23.99
C HIS A 89 -13.70 8.11 -22.74
N PRO A 90 -14.83 7.72 -22.13
CA PRO A 90 -14.84 7.05 -20.82
C PRO A 90 -14.02 5.75 -20.80
N SER A 91 -14.01 4.98 -21.89
CA SER A 91 -13.20 3.74 -22.02
C SER A 91 -11.68 3.95 -22.05
N LYS A 92 -11.24 5.18 -22.35
CA LYS A 92 -9.82 5.56 -22.35
C LYS A 92 -9.37 6.12 -21.01
N TYR A 93 -10.28 6.61 -20.17
CA TYR A 93 -9.94 7.24 -18.88
C TYR A 93 -10.42 6.46 -17.65
N GLY A 94 -11.34 5.51 -17.80
CA GLY A 94 -11.82 4.69 -16.69
C GLY A 94 -10.72 3.83 -16.08
N MET A 95 -10.97 3.42 -14.83
CA MET A 95 -10.11 2.50 -14.10
C MET A 95 -10.29 1.08 -14.64
N ARG A 96 -9.18 0.37 -14.77
CA ARG A 96 -9.13 -1.03 -15.15
C ARG A 96 -8.51 -1.79 -14.00
N PHE A 97 -9.03 -2.98 -13.75
CA PHE A 97 -8.66 -3.77 -12.60
C PHE A 97 -8.71 -5.25 -12.97
N THR A 98 -7.80 -6.02 -12.40
CA THR A 98 -7.78 -7.48 -12.44
C THR A 98 -7.47 -7.95 -11.03
N ASP A 99 -8.37 -8.75 -10.46
CA ASP A 99 -8.17 -9.44 -9.18
C ASP A 99 -7.20 -10.61 -9.34
N ASP A 100 -6.24 -10.72 -8.42
CA ASP A 100 -5.41 -11.92 -8.25
C ASP A 100 -5.28 -12.26 -6.76
N SER A 101 -6.29 -12.97 -6.25
CA SER A 101 -6.35 -13.39 -4.86
C SER A 101 -5.23 -14.37 -4.45
N GLY A 102 -4.70 -14.21 -3.24
CA GLY A 102 -3.66 -15.09 -2.70
C GLY A 102 -3.24 -14.73 -1.28
N ARG A 103 -2.21 -15.40 -0.75
CA ARG A 103 -1.60 -15.01 0.53
C ARG A 103 -0.99 -13.61 0.43
N TYR A 104 -0.38 -13.33 -0.71
CA TYR A 104 -0.01 -12.01 -1.17
C TYR A 104 -0.83 -11.76 -2.43
N PRO A 105 -1.97 -11.05 -2.34
CA PRO A 105 -2.75 -10.69 -3.52
C PRO A 105 -1.89 -9.92 -4.52
N ALA A 106 -2.09 -10.16 -5.81
CA ALA A 106 -1.27 -9.59 -6.88
C ALA A 106 -2.13 -8.78 -7.87
N ASP A 107 -3.11 -8.05 -7.33
CA ASP A 107 -4.03 -7.26 -8.13
C ASP A 107 -3.29 -6.33 -9.09
N SER A 108 -3.85 -6.19 -10.28
CA SER A 108 -3.38 -5.26 -11.29
C SER A 108 -4.38 -4.13 -11.45
N VAL A 109 -3.91 -2.88 -11.40
CA VAL A 109 -4.79 -1.71 -11.51
C VAL A 109 -4.19 -0.66 -12.43
N SER A 110 -5.02 -0.11 -13.32
CA SER A 110 -4.64 0.96 -14.23
C SER A 110 -5.66 2.08 -14.32
N TRP A 111 -5.19 3.31 -14.24
CA TRP A 111 -6.02 4.51 -14.38
C TRP A 111 -5.20 5.65 -15.00
N VAL A 112 -5.88 6.70 -15.45
CA VAL A 112 -5.21 7.91 -15.91
C VAL A 112 -5.04 8.85 -14.72
N CYS A 113 -3.85 9.38 -14.53
CA CYS A 113 -3.55 10.35 -13.48
C CYS A 113 -2.69 11.51 -13.98
N SER A 114 -2.57 12.51 -13.12
CA SER A 114 -1.64 13.65 -13.28
C SER A 114 -0.55 13.59 -12.21
N GLY A 115 0.60 14.18 -12.50
CA GLY A 115 1.73 14.29 -11.57
C GLY A 115 2.86 13.31 -11.83
N GLU A 116 3.70 13.10 -10.82
CA GLU A 116 4.98 12.38 -10.96
C GLU A 116 5.03 11.09 -10.12
N ALA A 117 3.93 10.74 -9.43
CA ALA A 117 3.87 9.54 -8.61
C ALA A 117 4.19 8.29 -9.45
N PHE A 118 5.10 7.46 -8.95
CA PHE A 118 5.69 6.31 -9.63
C PHE A 118 6.43 6.56 -10.93
N LEU A 119 6.50 7.78 -11.47
CA LEU A 119 7.27 8.04 -12.68
C LEU A 119 8.78 8.07 -12.38
N PRO A 120 9.63 7.59 -13.30
CA PRO A 120 11.06 7.83 -13.22
C PRO A 120 11.36 9.34 -13.24
N PRO A 121 12.43 9.81 -12.59
CA PRO A 121 12.76 11.24 -12.50
C PRO A 121 12.84 11.98 -13.84
N ASP A 122 13.29 11.30 -14.90
CA ASP A 122 13.46 11.86 -16.25
C ASP A 122 12.28 11.54 -17.20
N SER A 123 11.14 11.10 -16.66
CA SER A 123 10.00 10.69 -17.47
C SER A 123 9.43 11.87 -18.28
N PRO A 124 9.25 11.73 -19.61
CA PRO A 124 8.60 12.76 -20.42
C PRO A 124 7.12 12.95 -20.07
N LEU A 125 6.54 12.04 -19.27
CA LEU A 125 5.14 12.06 -18.84
C LEU A 125 4.90 12.91 -17.59
N ALA A 126 5.94 13.36 -16.89
CA ALA A 126 5.86 14.10 -15.62
C ALA A 126 5.00 15.38 -15.70
N GLY A 127 5.02 16.06 -16.85
CA GLY A 127 4.28 17.31 -17.07
C GLY A 127 2.85 17.14 -17.60
N GLY A 128 2.34 15.91 -17.74
CA GLY A 128 1.08 15.65 -18.44
C GLY A 128 0.25 14.54 -17.82
N LEU A 129 -0.89 14.27 -18.47
CA LEU A 129 -1.69 13.10 -18.16
C LEU A 129 -1.03 11.86 -18.75
N HIS A 130 -1.01 10.80 -17.96
CA HIS A 130 -0.53 9.48 -18.36
C HIS A 130 -1.43 8.42 -17.74
N ARG A 131 -1.53 7.28 -18.42
CA ARG A 131 -2.09 6.08 -17.85
C ARG A 131 -0.98 5.37 -17.07
N LEU A 132 -1.23 5.18 -15.78
CA LEU A 132 -0.41 4.39 -14.88
C LEU A 132 -0.98 2.97 -14.83
N LEU A 133 -0.13 1.96 -14.76
CA LEU A 133 -0.46 0.58 -14.45
C LEU A 133 0.46 0.12 -13.33
N LEU A 134 -0.10 -0.50 -12.30
CA LEU A 134 0.62 -1.09 -11.18
C LEU A 134 0.27 -2.58 -11.08
N GLU A 135 1.29 -3.40 -10.85
CA GLU A 135 1.15 -4.85 -10.73
C GLU A 135 2.28 -5.41 -9.85
N ILE A 136 2.05 -6.58 -9.26
CA ILE A 136 3.11 -7.38 -8.66
C ILE A 136 3.72 -8.27 -9.75
N GLY A 137 4.93 -7.92 -10.19
CA GLY A 137 5.73 -8.74 -11.10
C GLY A 137 6.83 -9.49 -10.36
N THR A 138 7.76 -10.07 -11.12
CA THR A 138 8.97 -10.71 -10.57
C THR A 138 10.23 -9.97 -11.00
N ASP A 139 11.25 -9.97 -10.15
CA ASP A 139 12.60 -9.50 -10.48
C ASP A 139 13.42 -10.57 -11.23
N ASP A 140 14.69 -10.27 -11.54
CA ASP A 140 15.61 -11.19 -12.22
C ASP A 140 15.89 -12.48 -11.42
N ARG A 141 15.58 -12.51 -10.13
CA ARG A 141 15.76 -13.65 -9.23
C ARG A 141 14.47 -14.45 -9.05
N GLY A 142 13.36 -13.98 -9.62
CA GLY A 142 12.04 -14.58 -9.44
C GLY A 142 11.32 -14.15 -8.17
N GLU A 143 11.82 -13.13 -7.46
CA GLU A 143 11.19 -12.60 -6.26
C GLU A 143 10.07 -11.61 -6.61
N PRO A 144 8.94 -11.62 -5.89
CA PRO A 144 7.84 -10.70 -6.16
C PRO A 144 8.21 -9.26 -5.83
N VAL A 145 7.98 -8.35 -6.77
CA VAL A 145 8.26 -6.92 -6.65
C VAL A 145 7.15 -6.10 -7.28
N MET A 146 6.87 -4.92 -6.71
CA MET A 146 5.91 -4.00 -7.29
C MET A 146 6.52 -3.29 -8.50
N LYS A 147 5.83 -3.37 -9.63
CA LYS A 147 6.22 -2.74 -10.90
C LYS A 147 5.21 -1.66 -11.30
N ALA A 148 5.72 -0.68 -12.03
CA ALA A 148 4.92 0.35 -12.66
C ALA A 148 5.22 0.47 -14.15
N TRP A 149 4.19 0.83 -14.90
CA TRP A 149 4.25 1.26 -16.30
C TRP A 149 3.52 2.57 -16.44
N ALA A 150 4.01 3.44 -17.32
CA ALA A 150 3.28 4.64 -17.70
C ALA A 150 3.36 4.90 -19.20
N TYR A 151 2.25 5.36 -19.77
CA TYR A 151 2.15 5.69 -21.19
C TYR A 151 1.05 6.74 -21.45
N PRO A 152 1.03 7.39 -22.62
CA PRO A 152 0.00 8.37 -22.95
C PRO A 152 -1.43 7.79 -22.92
N PRO A 153 -2.43 8.50 -22.36
CA PRO A 153 -3.74 7.92 -22.05
C PRO A 153 -4.60 7.61 -23.28
N LEU A 154 -4.29 8.21 -24.42
CA LEU A 154 -5.04 8.05 -25.67
C LEU A 154 -4.40 7.04 -26.64
N MET A 155 -3.24 6.48 -26.31
CA MET A 155 -2.64 5.43 -27.14
C MET A 155 -3.45 4.13 -27.06
N ASP A 156 -3.48 3.39 -28.17
CA ASP A 156 -4.00 2.03 -28.18
C ASP A 156 -2.92 1.09 -27.62
N GLU A 157 -3.33 0.17 -26.74
CA GLU A 157 -2.41 -0.78 -26.09
C GLU A 157 -1.90 -1.86 -27.05
N GLU A 158 -2.60 -2.08 -28.17
CA GLU A 158 -2.19 -3.04 -29.19
C GLU A 158 -0.82 -2.66 -29.77
N GLY A 159 0.19 -3.47 -29.45
CA GLY A 159 1.57 -3.29 -29.91
C GLY A 159 2.42 -2.36 -29.04
N LEU A 160 1.90 -1.89 -27.91
CA LEU A 160 2.68 -1.14 -26.92
C LEU A 160 3.28 -2.11 -25.89
N TYR A 161 4.61 -2.07 -25.78
CA TYR A 161 5.34 -2.70 -24.68
C TYR A 161 6.03 -1.58 -23.89
N PRO A 162 5.27 -0.81 -23.08
CA PRO A 162 5.90 0.20 -22.24
C PRO A 162 6.95 -0.47 -21.36
N GLU A 163 8.10 0.19 -21.20
CA GLU A 163 9.13 -0.32 -20.30
C GLU A 163 8.62 -0.22 -18.86
N SER A 164 8.68 -1.33 -18.14
CA SER A 164 8.36 -1.38 -16.72
C SER A 164 9.59 -0.98 -15.90
N TRP A 165 9.38 -0.39 -14.73
CA TRP A 165 10.42 -0.28 -13.72
C TRP A 165 9.91 -0.80 -12.37
N THR A 166 10.86 -1.24 -11.55
CA THR A 166 10.57 -1.67 -10.18
C THR A 166 10.37 -0.42 -9.31
N VAL A 167 9.22 -0.37 -8.63
CA VAL A 167 8.86 0.67 -7.67
C VAL A 167 9.36 0.32 -6.27
N SER A 168 9.19 -0.94 -5.88
CA SER A 168 9.59 -1.42 -4.56
C SER A 168 9.81 -2.93 -4.58
N ASP A 169 10.87 -3.37 -3.91
CA ASP A 169 11.17 -4.77 -3.62
C ASP A 169 10.60 -5.23 -2.26
N GLN A 170 10.13 -4.29 -1.43
CA GLN A 170 9.55 -4.57 -0.10
C GLN A 170 8.05 -4.88 -0.18
N VAL A 171 7.38 -4.41 -1.24
CA VAL A 171 5.96 -4.67 -1.47
C VAL A 171 5.82 -5.96 -2.26
N ARG A 172 5.22 -6.96 -1.62
CA ARG A 172 5.04 -8.32 -2.12
C ARG A 172 3.64 -8.61 -2.63
N GLY A 173 2.67 -7.80 -2.22
CA GLY A 173 1.28 -7.92 -2.63
C GLY A 173 0.58 -6.56 -2.70
N LEU A 174 -0.40 -6.48 -3.59
CA LEU A 174 -1.29 -5.34 -3.81
C LEU A 174 -2.72 -5.88 -3.85
N ASN A 175 -3.60 -5.28 -3.05
CA ASN A 175 -5.02 -5.59 -3.06
C ASN A 175 -5.84 -4.30 -3.11
N LEU A 176 -6.86 -4.25 -3.96
CA LEU A 176 -7.83 -3.17 -4.00
C LEU A 176 -9.24 -3.70 -3.72
N ARG A 177 -10.04 -2.88 -3.05
CA ARG A 177 -11.48 -3.10 -2.90
C ARG A 177 -12.21 -1.80 -3.20
N PHE A 178 -13.38 -1.92 -3.77
CA PHE A 178 -14.18 -0.80 -4.26
C PHE A 178 -15.46 -0.71 -3.45
N TYR A 179 -15.81 0.49 -2.99
CA TYR A 179 -17.03 0.68 -2.23
C TYR A 179 -18.21 0.90 -3.17
N ASP A 180 -19.22 0.04 -3.06
CA ASP A 180 -20.52 0.27 -3.70
C ASP A 180 -21.44 1.05 -2.74
N PRO A 181 -21.86 2.28 -3.08
CA PRO A 181 -22.83 3.03 -2.30
C PRO A 181 -24.24 2.47 -2.31
N GLU A 182 -24.66 1.74 -3.35
CA GLU A 182 -26.02 1.25 -3.49
C GLU A 182 -26.27 0.14 -2.46
N ASP A 183 -25.41 -0.88 -2.43
CA ASP A 183 -25.51 -1.98 -1.49
C ASP A 183 -24.72 -1.75 -0.18
N GLN A 184 -23.92 -0.68 -0.10
CA GLN A 184 -23.06 -0.33 1.04
C GLN A 184 -22.04 -1.42 1.40
N ILE A 185 -21.54 -2.12 0.38
CA ILE A 185 -20.58 -3.21 0.51
C ILE A 185 -19.24 -2.87 -0.12
N TRP A 186 -18.21 -3.65 0.24
CA TRP A 186 -16.89 -3.60 -0.36
C TRP A 186 -16.73 -4.77 -1.32
N GLU A 187 -16.58 -4.45 -2.59
CA GLU A 187 -16.40 -5.40 -3.68
C GLU A 187 -14.91 -5.61 -3.96
N GLU A 188 -14.57 -6.83 -4.36
CA GLU A 188 -13.21 -7.24 -4.74
C GLU A 188 -13.02 -7.22 -6.25
N ASP A 189 -14.06 -6.88 -7.03
CA ASP A 189 -14.02 -6.74 -8.47
C ASP A 189 -14.48 -5.34 -8.90
N TRP A 190 -14.15 -4.95 -10.13
CA TRP A 190 -14.55 -3.68 -10.74
C TRP A 190 -14.90 -3.86 -12.21
N GLU A 191 -16.20 -4.06 -12.48
CA GLU A 191 -16.70 -4.30 -13.84
C GLU A 191 -16.85 -2.99 -14.66
N ASP A 192 -17.00 -1.84 -13.99
CA ASP A 192 -17.25 -0.53 -14.61
C ASP A 192 -15.98 0.13 -15.15
N THR A 193 -15.34 -0.53 -16.11
CA THR A 193 -14.09 -0.08 -16.77
C THR A 193 -14.19 1.28 -17.49
N ASN A 194 -15.39 1.82 -17.61
CA ASN A 194 -15.70 3.12 -18.19
C ASN A 194 -15.90 4.23 -17.15
N SER A 195 -15.67 3.97 -15.86
CA SER A 195 -15.83 4.94 -14.78
C SER A 195 -14.67 4.88 -13.78
N LEU A 196 -14.72 5.73 -12.75
CA LEU A 196 -13.79 5.69 -11.62
C LEU A 196 -14.57 5.34 -10.35
N PRO A 197 -14.06 4.43 -9.50
CA PRO A 197 -14.63 4.19 -8.18
C PRO A 197 -14.45 5.44 -7.32
N ARG A 198 -15.45 5.78 -6.51
CA ARG A 198 -15.34 6.96 -5.65
C ARG A 198 -14.50 6.71 -4.41
N LEU A 199 -14.57 5.51 -3.84
CA LEU A 199 -13.86 5.16 -2.63
C LEU A 199 -13.19 3.80 -2.82
N VAL A 200 -11.89 3.77 -2.59
CA VAL A 200 -11.04 2.59 -2.79
C VAL A 200 -10.32 2.29 -1.47
N GLU A 201 -10.42 1.06 -1.00
CA GLU A 201 -9.55 0.52 0.04
C GLU A 201 -8.35 -0.13 -0.64
N VAL A 202 -7.16 0.36 -0.33
CA VAL A 202 -5.91 -0.18 -0.88
C VAL A 202 -5.10 -0.82 0.23
N SER A 203 -4.61 -2.03 -0.02
CA SER A 203 -3.75 -2.77 0.89
C SER A 203 -2.45 -3.17 0.21
N LEU A 204 -1.32 -2.86 0.84
CA LEU A 204 0.01 -3.33 0.45
C LEU A 204 0.47 -4.38 1.46
N TYR A 205 1.05 -5.46 0.95
CA TYR A 205 1.52 -6.59 1.76
C TYR A 205 3.05 -6.61 1.74
N LEU A 206 3.66 -6.63 2.92
CA LEU A 206 5.10 -6.72 3.13
C LEU A 206 5.46 -8.04 3.83
N ASP A 207 6.73 -8.41 3.77
CA ASP A 207 7.22 -9.60 4.46
C ASP A 207 7.11 -9.47 5.99
N PRO A 208 6.82 -10.57 6.70
CA PRO A 208 6.81 -10.60 8.15
C PRO A 208 8.22 -10.49 8.74
N LEU A 209 8.32 -9.96 9.96
CA LEU A 209 9.56 -9.96 10.73
C LEU A 209 10.01 -11.38 11.13
N GLU A 210 9.05 -12.27 11.36
CA GLU A 210 9.29 -13.67 11.73
C GLU A 210 9.19 -14.57 10.50
N GLU A 211 10.12 -15.51 10.35
CA GLU A 211 10.06 -16.51 9.30
C GLU A 211 8.74 -17.28 9.39
N TYR A 212 8.00 -17.34 8.27
CA TYR A 212 6.64 -17.90 8.18
C TYR A 212 5.52 -17.14 8.91
N GLY A 213 5.78 -15.93 9.41
CA GLY A 213 4.74 -15.06 10.00
C GLY A 213 3.66 -14.61 9.02
N GLU A 214 2.61 -13.96 9.53
CA GLU A 214 1.59 -13.34 8.67
C GLU A 214 2.13 -12.08 8.01
N PRO A 215 1.82 -11.82 6.73
CA PRO A 215 2.26 -10.60 6.04
C PRO A 215 1.86 -9.35 6.80
N VAL A 216 2.74 -8.34 6.79
CA VAL A 216 2.41 -7.03 7.34
C VAL A 216 1.58 -6.27 6.32
N VAL A 217 0.38 -5.84 6.70
CA VAL A 217 -0.56 -5.17 5.80
C VAL A 217 -0.63 -3.68 6.11
N LEU A 218 -0.23 -2.85 5.14
CA LEU A 218 -0.49 -1.41 5.17
C LEU A 218 -1.79 -1.14 4.42
N LYS A 219 -2.77 -0.54 5.09
CA LYS A 219 -4.10 -0.30 4.52
C LYS A 219 -4.45 1.19 4.55
N ARG A 220 -4.99 1.71 3.44
CA ARG A 220 -5.47 3.09 3.33
C ARG A 220 -6.82 3.13 2.60
N LEU A 221 -7.66 4.04 3.06
CA LEU A 221 -8.91 4.41 2.38
C LEU A 221 -8.67 5.68 1.55
N VAL A 222 -9.04 5.66 0.27
CA VAL A 222 -8.79 6.75 -0.67
C VAL A 222 -10.08 7.15 -1.37
N GLU A 223 -10.50 8.39 -1.16
CA GLU A 223 -11.55 9.01 -1.99
C GLU A 223 -10.91 9.58 -3.26
N ILE A 224 -11.50 9.27 -4.42
CA ILE A 224 -11.11 9.78 -5.73
C ILE A 224 -11.99 11.01 -6.05
N PRO A 225 -11.44 12.23 -6.06
CA PRO A 225 -12.25 13.45 -6.13
C PRO A 225 -13.04 13.65 -7.44
N LEU A 226 -12.55 13.08 -8.55
CA LEU A 226 -13.18 13.21 -9.88
C LEU A 226 -14.12 12.05 -10.24
N ALA A 227 -14.35 11.12 -9.31
CA ALA A 227 -15.37 10.08 -9.51
C ALA A 227 -16.79 10.69 -9.49
N PRO A 228 -17.77 10.08 -10.17
CA PRO A 228 -19.17 10.49 -10.09
C PRO A 228 -19.68 10.61 -8.64
N GLU A 229 -20.63 11.51 -8.37
CA GLU A 229 -21.21 11.63 -7.02
C GLU A 229 -21.96 10.35 -6.60
N LEU A 230 -21.98 10.03 -5.29
CA LEU A 230 -22.68 8.86 -4.77
C LEU A 230 -24.18 9.08 -5.02
N GLY A 231 -24.76 8.39 -6.00
CA GLY A 231 -26.18 8.48 -6.36
C GLY A 231 -26.50 8.95 -7.78
N GLU A 232 -25.52 9.31 -8.61
CA GLU A 232 -25.73 9.59 -10.04
C GLU A 232 -25.04 8.55 -10.92
N THR A 233 -25.54 7.32 -10.89
CA THR A 233 -25.24 6.31 -11.92
C THR A 233 -25.80 6.82 -13.24
N VAL A 234 -24.95 7.44 -14.07
CA VAL A 234 -25.30 7.84 -15.43
C VAL A 234 -25.46 6.58 -16.26
N LEU A 235 -26.71 6.08 -16.32
CA LEU A 235 -27.10 5.10 -17.31
C LEU A 235 -26.69 5.62 -18.71
N PRO A 236 -26.08 4.78 -19.57
CA PRO A 236 -25.78 5.18 -20.93
C PRO A 236 -27.08 5.64 -21.58
N THR A 237 -27.12 6.90 -22.01
CA THR A 237 -28.29 7.47 -22.67
C THR A 237 -28.52 6.72 -23.98
N GLY A 238 -29.34 5.67 -23.90
CA GLY A 238 -29.89 4.97 -25.03
C GLY A 238 -30.75 5.93 -25.81
N ARG A 239 -30.21 6.40 -26.94
CA ARG A 239 -30.90 6.80 -28.17
C ARG A 239 -32.41 7.00 -27.98
N ARG A 240 -32.81 8.20 -27.56
CA ARG A 240 -34.23 8.60 -27.57
C ARG A 240 -34.67 8.66 -29.02
N GLY A 241 -35.29 7.58 -29.48
CA GLY A 241 -35.90 7.47 -30.79
C GLY A 241 -36.89 8.60 -31.02
N ALA A 242 -36.77 9.23 -32.18
CA ALA A 242 -37.77 10.11 -32.74
C ALA A 242 -39.10 9.35 -32.79
N THR A 243 -39.99 9.66 -31.85
CA THR A 243 -41.39 9.25 -31.88
C THR A 243 -42.18 10.43 -32.42
N GLY A 244 -42.75 10.21 -33.59
CA GLY A 244 -43.50 11.19 -34.35
C GLY A 244 -44.71 11.70 -33.56
N THR A 245 -44.86 13.01 -33.60
CA THR A 245 -46.04 13.75 -33.17
C THR A 245 -47.24 13.34 -34.02
N GLY A 246 -48.28 12.81 -33.38
CA GLY A 246 -49.58 12.51 -33.99
C GLY A 246 -50.72 12.98 -33.09
N ALA A 247 -51.82 13.39 -33.75
CA ALA A 247 -53.09 13.95 -33.25
C ALA A 247 -53.08 15.47 -32.97
N ASP A 248 -54.01 16.30 -33.44
CA ASP A 248 -55.26 16.06 -34.18
C ASP A 248 -55.83 17.36 -34.77
N GLY A 249 -56.64 17.24 -35.83
CA GLY A 249 -57.85 18.05 -35.99
C GLY A 249 -57.88 19.19 -37.03
N ARG A 250 -58.22 18.88 -38.29
CA ARG A 250 -59.18 19.71 -39.05
C ARG A 250 -59.87 18.95 -40.17
N ALA A 251 -61.20 19.05 -40.17
CA ALA A 251 -62.13 18.41 -41.07
C ALA A 251 -62.31 19.16 -42.41
N GLY A 252 -62.63 18.36 -43.45
CA GLY A 252 -63.55 18.73 -44.52
C GLY A 252 -62.94 19.23 -45.84
N SER A 253 -62.95 18.39 -46.89
CA SER A 253 -63.76 18.63 -48.10
C SER A 253 -63.41 17.66 -49.25
N ALA A 254 -64.38 16.81 -49.57
CA ALA A 254 -64.85 16.31 -50.87
C ALA A 254 -63.92 16.16 -52.11
N ALA A 255 -64.13 14.98 -52.73
CA ALA A 255 -64.33 14.72 -54.16
C ALA A 255 -63.17 14.15 -54.99
N GLY A 256 -63.44 12.99 -55.61
CA GLY A 256 -62.89 12.61 -56.91
C GLY A 256 -62.09 11.31 -57.00
N GLU A 257 -62.76 10.16 -56.98
CA GLU A 257 -62.40 9.04 -57.86
C GLU A 257 -62.83 9.41 -59.31
N PRO A 258 -62.31 8.79 -60.42
CA PRO A 258 -62.06 7.34 -60.49
C PRO A 258 -60.96 6.85 -61.49
N LEU A 259 -60.91 5.52 -61.64
CA LEU A 259 -60.58 4.69 -62.83
C LEU A 259 -59.16 4.09 -63.00
N THR A 260 -59.10 2.75 -62.83
CA THR A 260 -58.61 1.69 -63.76
C THR A 260 -57.14 1.76 -64.23
N THR A 261 -56.33 0.70 -64.41
CA THR A 261 -56.56 -0.69 -64.82
C THR A 261 -55.23 -1.47 -64.69
N GLU A 262 -55.34 -2.80 -64.64
CA GLU A 262 -54.42 -3.81 -65.21
C GLU A 262 -53.01 -4.11 -64.66
N ARG A 263 -52.93 -5.36 -64.15
CA ARG A 263 -52.13 -6.50 -64.65
C ARG A 263 -50.62 -6.35 -64.89
N SER A 264 -49.93 -7.31 -64.26
CA SER A 264 -48.93 -8.23 -64.86
C SER A 264 -47.50 -8.07 -64.37
N GLY A 265 -46.86 -9.21 -64.05
CA GLY A 265 -45.40 -9.30 -64.03
C GLY A 265 -44.78 -9.99 -62.82
N ARG A 266 -45.07 -11.27 -62.62
CA ARG A 266 -44.21 -12.20 -61.86
C ARG A 266 -42.91 -12.39 -62.64
N THR A 267 -41.74 -12.12 -62.04
CA THR A 267 -40.47 -12.77 -62.43
C THR A 267 -39.59 -12.99 -61.20
N THR A 268 -39.45 -14.27 -60.89
CA THR A 268 -38.41 -14.91 -60.08
C THR A 268 -37.06 -14.82 -60.81
N ILE A 269 -35.98 -14.44 -60.12
CA ILE A 269 -34.62 -14.89 -60.47
C ILE A 269 -33.91 -15.37 -59.20
N ILE A 270 -33.37 -16.58 -59.31
CA ILE A 270 -32.59 -17.36 -58.33
C ILE A 270 -31.11 -17.20 -58.68
N ARG A 271 -30.25 -17.46 -57.67
CA ARG A 271 -28.82 -17.84 -57.71
C ARG A 271 -27.88 -16.65 -57.40
N ARG A 272 -26.84 -16.81 -56.61
CA ARG A 272 -26.11 -18.00 -56.16
C ARG A 272 -25.34 -17.67 -54.89
#